data_AF-A0A6M5J0H8-F1
#
_entry.id   AF-A0A6M5J0H8-F1
#
_cell.length_a   1.000
_cell.length_b   1.000
_cell.length_c   1.000
_cell.angle_alpha   90.00
_cell.angle_beta   90.00
_cell.angle_gamma   90.00
#
_symmetry.space_group_name_H-M   'P 1'
#
loop_
_entity.id
_entity.type
_entity.pdbx_description
1 polymer ?
#
loop_
_entity_poly.entity_id
_entity_poly.type
_entity_poly.pdbx_seq_one_letter_code
_entity_poly.pdbx_strand_id
1 'polypeptide(L)'
;MAEVPPGGTLAAHVLLDAVVSQSPEAPMADNIAVLELALQRLTPDSGLPDDEIPDPGDTVAAAIVCLSWLAARLAAKSGTSLEEIVGDLREFVDSL
;
A
#
# COMPACT_ATOMS: atom_id res chain seq x y z
N MET A 1 -11.24 -16.44 4.51
CA MET A 1 -10.16 -15.50 4.15
C MET A 1 -8.86 -16.28 4.25
N ALA A 2 -8.01 -16.26 3.23
CA ALA A 2 -6.68 -16.83 3.34
C ALA A 2 -5.92 -16.08 4.45
N GLU A 3 -5.19 -16.82 5.28
CA GLU A 3 -4.35 -16.25 6.33
C GLU A 3 -3.22 -15.45 5.65
N VAL A 4 -3.09 -14.17 5.99
CA VAL A 4 -2.03 -13.33 5.42
C VAL A 4 -0.72 -13.74 6.08
N PRO A 5 0.33 -14.11 5.32
CA PRO A 5 1.63 -14.41 5.89
C PRO A 5 2.15 -13.22 6.74
N PRO A 6 2.97 -13.45 7.78
CA PRO A 6 3.51 -12.37 8.61
C PRO A 6 4.17 -11.23 7.81
N GLY A 7 4.94 -11.57 6.77
CA GLY A 7 5.54 -10.60 5.84
C GLY A 7 4.50 -9.76 5.09
N GLY A 8 3.39 -10.37 4.68
CA GLY A 8 2.27 -9.66 4.05
C GLY A 8 1.60 -8.62 4.95
N THR A 9 1.55 -8.86 6.27
CA THR A 9 1.00 -7.86 7.21
C THR A 9 1.93 -6.65 7.35
N LEU A 10 3.24 -6.88 7.49
CA LEU A 10 4.22 -5.80 7.54
C LEU A 10 4.22 -5.00 6.24
N ALA A 11 4.22 -5.68 5.09
CA ALA A 11 4.13 -5.03 3.79
C ALA A 11 2.87 -4.15 3.66
N ALA A 12 1.72 -4.61 4.17
CA ALA A 12 0.49 -3.82 4.16
C ALA A 12 0.64 -2.53 4.97
N HIS A 13 1.24 -2.59 6.16
CA HIS A 13 1.50 -1.39 6.96
C HIS A 13 2.45 -0.42 6.23
N VAL A 14 3.52 -0.93 5.61
CA VAL A 14 4.45 -0.08 4.84
C VAL A 14 3.73 0.61 3.68
N LEU A 15 2.90 -0.10 2.92
CA LEU A 15 2.14 0.48 1.80
C LEU A 15 1.15 1.55 2.30
N LEU A 16 0.51 1.35 3.44
CA LEU A 16 -0.39 2.34 4.04
C LEU A 16 0.35 3.58 4.53
N ASP A 17 1.50 3.42 5.19
CA ASP A 17 2.36 4.53 5.61
C ASP A 17 2.86 5.33 4.38
N ALA A 18 3.20 4.64 3.29
CA ALA A 18 3.58 5.28 2.03
C ALA A 18 2.43 6.12 1.44
N VAL A 19 1.16 5.70 1.57
CA VAL A 19 0.02 6.53 1.17
C VAL A 19 -0.10 7.78 2.05
N VAL A 20 0.11 7.66 3.36
CA VAL A 20 0.09 8.81 4.29
C VAL A 20 1.17 9.84 3.93
N SER A 21 2.34 9.38 3.46
CA SER A 21 3.42 10.25 2.98
C SER A 21 3.05 11.14 1.78
N GLN A 22 1.90 10.90 1.14
CA GLN A 22 1.41 11.72 0.03
C GLN A 22 0.44 12.82 0.50
N SER A 23 0.33 13.07 1.80
CA SER A 23 -0.58 14.07 2.35
C SER A 23 -0.21 15.49 1.87
N PRO A 24 -1.13 16.24 1.24
CA PRO A 24 -0.87 17.62 0.84
C PRO A 24 -0.86 18.60 2.03
N GLU A 25 -1.29 18.16 3.21
CA GLU A 25 -1.39 18.99 4.41
C GLU A 25 -0.08 19.06 5.21
N ALA A 26 0.87 18.15 4.93
CA ALA A 26 2.15 18.07 5.62
C ALA A 26 3.28 18.73 4.81
N PRO A 27 4.32 19.28 5.48
CA PRO A 27 5.52 19.74 4.80
C PRO A 27 6.18 18.63 3.97
N MET A 28 6.69 18.96 2.78
CA MET A 28 7.32 18.00 1.88
C MET A 28 8.48 17.22 2.53
N ALA A 29 9.25 17.87 3.41
CA ALA A 29 10.34 17.21 4.13
C ALA A 29 9.83 16.11 5.08
N ASP A 30 8.69 16.34 5.74
CA ASP A 30 8.08 15.36 6.64
C ASP A 30 7.51 14.19 5.85
N ASN A 31 6.89 14.46 4.70
CA ASN A 31 6.41 13.44 3.77
C ASN A 31 7.55 12.53 3.28
N ILE A 32 8.69 13.10 2.89
CA ILE A 32 9.87 12.32 2.48
C ILE A 32 10.36 11.44 3.65
N ALA A 33 10.48 12.00 4.86
CA ALA A 33 10.94 11.25 6.02
C ALA A 33 9.99 10.09 6.39
N VAL A 34 8.67 10.29 6.28
CA VAL A 34 7.68 9.22 6.50
C VAL A 34 7.83 8.12 5.46
N LEU A 35 7.99 8.47 4.17
CA LEU A 35 8.18 7.49 3.11
C LEU A 35 9.47 6.69 3.30
N GLU A 36 10.59 7.35 3.58
CA GLU A 36 11.88 6.70 3.82
C GLU A 36 11.81 5.73 5.00
N LEU A 37 11.20 6.15 6.11
CA LEU A 37 11.04 5.33 7.30
C LEU A 37 10.12 4.11 7.04
N ALA A 38 9.07 4.29 6.24
CA ALA A 38 8.20 3.19 5.84
C ALA A 38 8.97 2.18 4.98
N LEU A 39 9.67 2.64 3.93
CA LEU A 39 10.40 1.78 3.00
C LEU A 39 11.61 1.09 3.64
N GLN A 40 12.25 1.69 4.64
CA GLN A 40 13.36 1.07 5.36
C GLN A 40 13.00 -0.32 5.88
N ARG A 41 11.74 -0.54 6.28
CA ARG A 41 11.22 -1.82 6.80
C ARG A 41 11.16 -2.93 5.75
N LEU A 42 11.28 -2.61 4.47
CA LEU A 42 11.33 -3.59 3.37
C LEU A 42 12.77 -3.94 2.97
N THR A 43 13.76 -3.42 3.67
CA THR A 43 15.18 -3.61 3.34
C THR A 43 15.90 -4.50 4.35
N PRO A 44 17.02 -5.14 3.96
CA PRO A 44 17.91 -5.84 4.89
C PRO A 44 18.42 -4.96 6.05
N ASP A 45 18.50 -3.64 5.83
CA ASP A 45 18.96 -2.67 6.83
C ASP A 45 17.84 -2.24 7.81
N SER A 46 16.66 -2.89 7.76
CA SER A 46 15.53 -2.66 8.67
C SER A 46 15.84 -3.05 10.12
N GLY A 47 16.86 -3.89 10.34
CA GLY A 47 17.14 -4.50 11.65
C GLY A 47 16.15 -5.61 12.03
N LEU A 48 15.26 -5.99 11.12
CA LEU A 48 14.40 -7.16 11.27
C LEU A 48 15.19 -8.44 10.94
N PRO A 49 14.80 -9.60 11.51
CA PRO A 49 15.27 -10.89 11.03
C PRO A 49 14.98 -11.08 9.53
N ASP A 50 15.89 -11.71 8.79
CA ASP A 50 15.76 -11.90 7.34
C ASP A 50 14.45 -12.60 6.94
N ASP A 51 13.93 -13.49 7.78
CA ASP A 51 12.68 -14.22 7.59
C ASP A 51 11.41 -13.41 7.91
N GLU A 52 11.57 -12.22 8.49
CA GLU A 52 10.48 -11.26 8.74
C GLU A 52 10.43 -10.14 7.69
N ILE A 53 11.49 -9.98 6.88
CA ILE A 53 11.51 -9.03 5.77
C ILE A 53 10.55 -9.54 4.69
N PRO A 54 9.53 -8.75 4.29
CA PRO A 54 8.56 -9.20 3.31
C PRO A 54 9.22 -9.52 1.99
N ASP A 55 8.90 -10.68 1.42
CA ASP A 55 9.33 -10.99 0.07
C ASP A 55 8.51 -10.21 -0.98
N PRO A 56 8.90 -10.21 -2.27
CA PRO A 56 8.12 -9.54 -3.30
C PRO A 56 6.67 -10.05 -3.41
N GLY A 57 6.44 -11.34 -3.13
CA GLY A 57 5.11 -11.95 -3.13
C GLY A 57 4.23 -11.42 -1.99
N ASP A 58 4.79 -11.26 -0.79
CA ASP A 58 4.14 -10.63 0.36
C ASP A 58 3.72 -9.19 0.05
N THR A 59 4.61 -8.44 -0.59
CA THR A 59 4.34 -7.05 -0.99
C THR A 59 3.21 -6.96 -2.01
N VAL A 60 3.19 -7.85 -3.01
CA VAL A 60 2.10 -7.93 -3.99
C VAL A 60 0.80 -8.36 -3.33
N ALA A 61 0.82 -9.37 -2.45
CA ALA A 61 -0.37 -9.82 -1.74
C ALA A 61 -0.98 -8.71 -0.87
N ALA A 62 -0.13 -7.98 -0.14
CA ALA A 62 -0.52 -6.82 0.65
C ALA A 62 -1.17 -5.73 -0.22
N ALA A 63 -0.54 -5.38 -1.35
CA ALA A 63 -1.08 -4.40 -2.28
C ALA A 63 -2.46 -4.82 -2.81
N ILE A 64 -2.64 -6.10 -3.17
CA ILE A 64 -3.93 -6.63 -3.63
C ILE A 64 -5.00 -6.48 -2.54
N VAL A 65 -4.69 -6.78 -1.28
CA VAL A 65 -5.64 -6.65 -0.17
C VAL A 65 -6.03 -5.19 0.06
N CYS A 66 -5.05 -4.28 0.13
CA CYS A 66 -5.29 -2.85 0.31
C CYS A 66 -6.13 -2.26 -0.83
N LEU A 67 -5.78 -2.56 -2.08
CA LEU A 67 -6.50 -2.09 -3.26
C LEU A 67 -7.92 -2.68 -3.33
N SER A 68 -8.09 -3.96 -3.02
CA SER A 68 -9.40 -4.62 -3.02
C SER A 68 -10.34 -3.98 -1.99
N TRP A 69 -9.83 -3.72 -0.77
CA TRP A 69 -10.60 -3.05 0.27
C TRP A 69 -10.98 -1.61 -0.13
N LEU A 70 -10.00 -0.85 -0.66
CA LEU A 70 -10.21 0.53 -1.07
C LEU A 70 -11.21 0.65 -2.22
N ALA A 71 -11.05 -0.16 -3.27
CA ALA A 71 -11.92 -0.15 -4.44
C ALA A 71 -13.36 -0.55 -4.07
N ALA A 72 -13.53 -1.58 -3.22
CA ALA A 72 -14.85 -1.97 -2.72
C ALA A 72 -15.50 -0.85 -1.88
N ARG A 73 -14.73 -0.17 -1.03
CA ARG A 73 -15.22 0.94 -0.21
C ARG A 73 -15.59 2.15 -1.06
N LEU A 74 -14.83 2.43 -2.11
CA LEU A 74 -15.09 3.52 -3.04
C LEU A 74 -16.36 3.26 -3.84
N ALA A 75 -16.48 2.09 -4.47
CA ALA A 75 -17.68 1.66 -5.19
C ALA A 75 -18.95 1.77 -4.33
N ALA A 76 -18.89 1.27 -3.09
CA ALA A 76 -20.01 1.36 -2.15
C ALA A 76 -20.37 2.81 -1.77
N LYS A 77 -19.40 3.73 -1.74
CA LYS A 77 -19.60 5.14 -1.38
C LYS A 77 -20.06 5.98 -2.57
N SER A 78 -19.58 5.71 -3.77
CA SER A 78 -19.92 6.43 -5.01
C SER A 78 -21.22 5.92 -5.65
N GLY A 79 -21.65 4.70 -5.32
CA GLY A 79 -22.79 4.05 -5.98
C GLY A 79 -22.46 3.53 -7.39
N THR A 80 -21.17 3.39 -7.71
CA THR A 80 -20.67 2.85 -8.98
C THR A 80 -20.27 1.39 -8.83
N SER A 81 -20.08 0.70 -9.95
CA SER A 81 -19.60 -0.68 -9.93
C SER A 81 -18.11 -0.77 -9.59
N LEU A 82 -17.66 -1.93 -9.11
CA LEU A 82 -16.24 -2.16 -8.84
C LEU A 82 -15.42 -2.09 -10.13
N GLU A 83 -15.98 -2.59 -11.23
CA GLU A 83 -15.39 -2.58 -12.56
C GLU A 83 -15.12 -1.16 -13.07
N GLU A 84 -16.05 -0.23 -12.85
CA GLU A 84 -15.87 1.19 -13.19
C GLU A 84 -14.75 1.81 -12.36
N ILE A 85 -14.72 1.60 -11.03
CA ILE A 85 -13.64 2.10 -10.16
C ILE A 85 -12.27 1.58 -10.60
N VAL A 86 -12.19 0.30 -10.96
CA VAL A 86 -10.94 -0.30 -11.46
C VAL A 86 -10.57 0.26 -12.85
N GLY A 87 -11.56 0.58 -13.68
CA GLY A 87 -11.37 1.29 -14.94
C GLY A 87 -10.72 2.66 -14.73
N ASP A 88 -11.33 3.49 -13.88
CA ASP A 88 -10.83 4.83 -13.55
C ASP A 88 -9.41 4.79 -12.98
N LEU A 89 -9.13 3.82 -12.10
CA LEU A 89 -7.79 3.64 -11.53
C LEU A 89 -6.75 3.31 -12.60
N ARG A 90 -7.11 2.49 -13.60
CA ARG A 90 -6.21 2.18 -14.73
C ARG A 90 -5.95 3.42 -15.58
N GLU A 91 -6.99 4.18 -15.90
CA GLU A 91 -6.85 5.43 -16.66
C GLU A 91 -5.95 6.44 -15.93
N PHE A 92 -6.09 6.55 -14.62
CA PHE A 92 -5.20 7.38 -13.80
C PHE A 92 -3.75 6.90 -13.88
N VAL A 93 -3.49 5.59 -13.71
CA VAL A 93 -2.12 5.03 -13.79
C VAL A 93 -1.51 5.27 -15.18
N ASP A 94 -2.28 5.09 -16.25
CA ASP A 94 -1.83 5.34 -17.63
C ASP A 94 -1.53 6.84 -17.90
N SER A 95 -1.98 7.74 -17.01
CA SER A 95 -1.77 9.19 -17.11
C SER A 95 -0.58 9.72 -16.30
N LEU A 96 0.03 8.91 -15.43
CA LEU A 96 1.22 9.25 -14.64
C LEU A 96 2.49 9.30 -15.50
#